data_AF-A0A177MNA2-F1
#
_entry.id   AF-A0A177MNA2-F1
#
_cell.length_a   1.000
_cell.length_b   1.000
_cell.length_c   1.000
_cell.angle_alpha   90.00
_cell.angle_beta   90.00
_cell.angle_gamma   90.00
#
_symmetry.space_group_name_H-M   'P 1'
#
loop_
_entity.id
_entity.type
_entity.pdbx_description
1 polymer ?
#
loop_
_entity_poly.entity_id
_entity_poly.type
_entity_poly.pdbx_seq_one_letter_code
_entity_poly.pdbx_strand_id
1 'polypeptide(L)'
;MNMCSHQGDFRLFELADIHHDSGYCWVTKLPDDIIVGESEDNDEKSKLILFEDNIGFCQGSALHDSIRNFGNGLFSHWGDDLYFSTPDNSSPITNGRKYYVAAPMKGKSAKDAKRISGNTPVNYNWYSFDESKVTLDAEYAVNIAFNYLNAIPSGKSFIKGKSILELGPGINFATALIMRSWGARSVTVADRFLADFNENYHPKLYREVANILTTLDSESDVSILLECAKNGYKEELINLLESPLEELQEIEQKFDITLSNAVFEHLYNPRIASKVLYSIMESGAIGIHQVDFRDHRDFSRPLEFLLIDEIEFVRMFDARLGECGNRVRPYQLEQLFFGAGFSSVKYDSNMNVEPEYFNDFLSRLSFEQSSCYSNISPDKLRSVSGLFVVTK
;
A
#
# COMPACT_ATOMS: atom_id res chain seq x y z
N MET A 1 -19.63 34.92 14.29
CA MET A 1 -18.41 35.72 14.01
C MET A 1 -17.49 34.76 13.26
N ASN A 2 -17.38 34.95 11.94
CA ASN A 2 -16.64 34.08 11.02
C ASN A 2 -15.13 34.14 11.25
N MET A 3 -14.43 32.99 11.12
CA MET A 3 -13.13 32.73 10.44
C MET A 3 -12.91 31.19 10.55
N CYS A 4 -12.46 30.40 9.59
CA CYS A 4 -11.91 30.62 8.25
C CYS A 4 -12.13 29.34 7.43
N SER A 5 -12.68 29.52 6.22
CA SER A 5 -12.86 28.52 5.16
C SER A 5 -11.54 28.07 4.54
N HIS A 6 -11.47 26.78 4.15
CA HIS A 6 -11.03 26.20 2.87
C HIS A 6 -10.70 24.71 3.10
N GLN A 7 -11.74 23.86 3.15
CA GLN A 7 -11.71 22.40 3.13
C GLN A 7 -12.50 21.96 1.90
N GLY A 8 -12.08 20.93 1.18
CA GLY A 8 -12.90 20.36 0.10
C GLY A 8 -14.24 19.90 0.67
N ASP A 9 -15.34 20.50 0.22
CA ASP A 9 -16.70 20.25 0.73
C ASP A 9 -17.16 18.83 0.34
N PHE A 10 -16.96 17.87 1.23
CA PHE A 10 -17.66 16.59 1.18
C PHE A 10 -19.12 16.81 1.58
N ARG A 11 -20.04 16.26 0.79
CA ARG A 11 -21.47 16.21 1.15
C ARG A 11 -21.91 14.77 1.34
N LEU A 12 -22.83 14.59 2.28
CA LEU A 12 -23.46 13.31 2.58
C LEU A 12 -24.77 13.19 1.76
N PHE A 13 -24.95 12.05 1.10
CA PHE A 13 -26.13 11.74 0.30
C PHE A 13 -26.68 10.38 0.75
N GLU A 14 -27.96 10.30 1.12
CA GLU A 14 -28.62 9.01 1.38
C GLU A 14 -28.85 8.30 0.04
N LEU A 15 -28.48 7.01 -0.04
CA LEU A 15 -28.69 6.21 -1.23
C LEU A 15 -30.19 5.92 -1.40
N ALA A 16 -30.67 6.11 -2.62
CA ALA A 16 -32.03 5.80 -3.04
C ALA A 16 -31.99 4.85 -4.25
N ASP A 17 -33.14 4.31 -4.65
CA ASP A 17 -33.28 3.53 -5.88
C ASP A 17 -32.22 2.41 -6.03
N ILE A 18 -31.99 1.66 -4.95
CA ILE A 18 -31.03 0.55 -4.93
C ILE A 18 -31.65 -0.64 -5.68
N HIS A 19 -30.92 -1.17 -6.66
CA HIS A 19 -31.31 -2.29 -7.48
C HIS A 19 -30.36 -3.48 -7.28
N HIS A 20 -30.88 -4.70 -7.41
CA HIS A 20 -30.04 -5.89 -7.43
C HIS A 20 -29.36 -6.01 -8.79
N ASP A 21 -28.02 -6.15 -8.80
CA ASP A 21 -27.26 -6.38 -10.02
C ASP A 21 -27.05 -7.89 -10.23
N SER A 22 -26.26 -8.53 -9.37
CA SER A 22 -26.00 -9.98 -9.39
C SER A 22 -25.28 -10.43 -8.13
N GLY A 23 -25.44 -11.69 -7.71
CA GLY A 23 -24.78 -12.23 -6.52
C GLY A 23 -25.05 -11.37 -5.27
N TYR A 24 -24.00 -10.95 -4.56
CA TYR A 24 -24.09 -10.02 -3.42
C TYR A 24 -24.08 -8.52 -3.83
N CYS A 25 -24.05 -8.21 -5.12
CA CYS A 25 -23.93 -6.85 -5.64
C CYS A 25 -25.28 -6.15 -5.83
N TRP A 26 -25.31 -4.91 -5.36
CA TRP A 26 -26.38 -3.94 -5.50
C TRP A 26 -25.82 -2.69 -6.19
N VAL A 27 -26.66 -2.01 -6.96
CA VAL A 27 -26.29 -0.81 -7.70
C VAL A 27 -27.27 0.31 -7.44
N THR A 28 -26.77 1.54 -7.37
CA THR A 28 -27.60 2.74 -7.33
C THR A 28 -26.90 3.86 -8.10
N LYS A 29 -27.70 4.73 -8.71
CA LYS A 29 -27.20 5.91 -9.40
C LYS A 29 -26.95 7.03 -8.41
N LEU A 30 -25.77 7.62 -8.48
CA LEU A 30 -25.38 8.75 -7.64
C LEU A 30 -25.90 10.09 -8.20
N PRO A 31 -26.10 11.09 -7.33
CA PRO A 31 -26.43 12.44 -7.77
C PRO A 31 -25.41 13.05 -8.74
N ASP A 32 -25.90 13.74 -9.78
CA ASP A 32 -25.07 14.31 -10.85
C ASP A 32 -24.03 15.33 -10.36
N ASP A 33 -24.20 15.87 -9.16
CA ASP A 33 -23.32 16.86 -8.53
C ASP A 33 -22.11 16.24 -7.81
N ILE A 34 -22.06 14.91 -7.66
CA ILE A 34 -20.87 14.17 -7.18
C ILE A 34 -19.85 14.06 -8.33
N ILE A 35 -18.56 14.21 -8.02
CA ILE A 35 -17.47 13.97 -8.99
C ILE A 35 -17.57 12.53 -9.50
N VAL A 36 -17.48 12.32 -10.81
CA VAL A 36 -17.60 10.99 -11.42
C VAL A 36 -16.56 10.02 -10.87
N GLY A 37 -16.95 8.76 -10.73
CA GLY A 37 -16.08 7.67 -10.32
C GLY A 37 -15.13 7.22 -11.44
N GLU A 38 -14.48 6.08 -11.21
CA GLU A 38 -13.59 5.43 -12.18
C GLU A 38 -14.38 5.07 -13.45
N SER A 39 -13.75 5.12 -14.62
CA SER A 39 -14.36 4.69 -15.89
C SER A 39 -13.27 4.27 -16.89
N GLU A 40 -13.66 3.67 -18.02
CA GLU A 40 -12.71 3.25 -19.06
C GLU A 40 -11.83 4.40 -19.59
N ASP A 41 -12.32 5.64 -19.53
CA ASP A 41 -11.64 6.84 -20.04
C ASP A 41 -11.13 7.77 -18.92
N ASN A 42 -11.32 7.41 -17.64
CA ASN A 42 -10.97 8.26 -16.49
C ASN A 42 -10.61 7.42 -15.25
N ASP A 43 -9.33 7.46 -14.88
CA ASP A 43 -8.77 6.82 -13.67
C ASP A 43 -8.69 7.77 -12.46
N GLU A 44 -9.36 8.94 -12.49
CA GLU A 44 -9.42 9.81 -11.32
C GLU A 44 -10.03 9.05 -10.13
N LYS A 45 -9.19 8.81 -9.12
CA LYS A 45 -9.54 7.99 -7.95
C LYS A 45 -10.74 8.58 -7.22
N SER A 46 -11.79 7.77 -7.11
CA SER A 46 -12.96 8.11 -6.32
C SER A 46 -12.55 8.37 -4.87
N LYS A 47 -12.91 9.56 -4.36
CA LYS A 47 -12.80 9.89 -2.93
C LYS A 47 -14.10 9.59 -2.17
N LEU A 48 -15.01 8.84 -2.78
CA LEU A 48 -16.30 8.50 -2.19
C LEU A 48 -16.11 7.54 -1.01
N ILE A 49 -16.82 7.83 0.08
CA ILE A 49 -16.94 6.95 1.23
C ILE A 49 -18.38 6.47 1.32
N LEU A 50 -18.60 5.15 1.38
CA LEU A 50 -19.91 4.54 1.59
C LEU A 50 -20.14 4.26 3.07
N PHE A 51 -21.37 4.46 3.56
CA PHE A 51 -21.80 4.21 4.93
C PHE A 51 -23.02 3.30 4.98
N GLU A 52 -23.14 2.49 6.04
CA GLU A 52 -24.35 1.77 6.47
C GLU A 52 -24.67 2.20 7.91
N ASP A 53 -25.86 2.75 8.17
CA ASP A 53 -26.29 3.26 9.49
C ASP A 53 -25.26 4.18 10.18
N ASN A 54 -24.55 4.98 9.37
CA ASN A 54 -23.44 5.89 9.73
C ASN A 54 -22.07 5.22 9.95
N ILE A 55 -21.93 3.93 9.64
CA ILE A 55 -20.68 3.16 9.70
C ILE A 55 -20.03 3.14 8.32
N GLY A 56 -18.82 3.69 8.18
CA GLY A 56 -18.09 3.69 6.92
C GLY A 56 -17.74 2.27 6.44
N PHE A 57 -17.69 2.04 5.14
CA PHE A 57 -17.24 0.77 4.57
C PHE A 57 -15.71 0.77 4.51
N CYS A 58 -15.09 -0.32 4.96
CA CYS A 58 -13.62 -0.39 5.04
C CYS A 58 -12.89 -0.34 3.69
N GLN A 59 -13.57 -0.55 2.57
CA GLN A 59 -12.92 -0.75 1.28
C GLN A 59 -13.73 -0.25 0.08
N GLY A 60 -13.25 0.82 -0.54
CA GLY A 60 -13.76 1.34 -1.80
C GLY A 60 -13.05 0.82 -3.04
N SER A 61 -13.59 1.21 -4.20
CA SER A 61 -13.10 0.88 -5.54
C SER A 61 -12.96 -0.63 -5.80
N ALA A 62 -13.93 -1.49 -5.44
CA ALA A 62 -13.94 -2.96 -5.58
C ALA A 62 -14.32 -3.45 -7.00
N LEU A 63 -13.90 -4.66 -7.43
CA LEU A 63 -14.24 -5.13 -8.80
C LEU A 63 -15.69 -5.54 -8.78
N HIS A 64 -16.48 -5.24 -9.82
CA HIS A 64 -17.88 -5.63 -9.84
C HIS A 64 -18.03 -7.15 -9.61
N ASP A 65 -17.15 -7.97 -10.20
CA ASP A 65 -17.14 -9.41 -9.97
C ASP A 65 -16.76 -9.82 -8.54
N SER A 66 -15.87 -9.08 -7.86
CA SER A 66 -15.56 -9.34 -6.45
C SER A 66 -16.75 -8.99 -5.55
N ILE A 67 -17.46 -7.89 -5.84
CA ILE A 67 -18.68 -7.52 -5.12
C ILE A 67 -19.75 -8.60 -5.32
N ARG A 68 -19.94 -9.07 -6.56
CA ARG A 68 -20.91 -10.13 -6.89
C ARG A 68 -20.59 -11.46 -6.20
N ASN A 69 -19.33 -11.89 -6.23
CA ASN A 69 -18.91 -13.23 -5.80
C ASN A 69 -18.67 -13.34 -4.29
N PHE A 70 -18.09 -12.30 -3.68
CA PHE A 70 -17.67 -12.35 -2.27
C PHE A 70 -18.52 -11.45 -1.37
N GLY A 71 -18.89 -10.27 -1.87
CA GLY A 71 -19.52 -9.22 -1.09
C GLY A 71 -18.63 -8.76 0.09
N ASN A 72 -19.15 -8.77 1.32
CA ASN A 72 -18.48 -8.38 2.57
C ASN A 72 -18.13 -6.89 2.68
N GLY A 73 -19.05 -6.00 2.30
CA GLY A 73 -18.80 -4.56 2.46
C GLY A 73 -17.87 -3.98 1.38
N LEU A 74 -17.73 -4.66 0.25
CA LEU A 74 -17.02 -4.14 -0.92
C LEU A 74 -17.92 -3.12 -1.66
N PHE A 75 -17.33 -2.04 -2.18
CA PHE A 75 -18.03 -1.10 -3.06
C PHE A 75 -17.13 -0.52 -4.16
N SER A 76 -17.71 -0.13 -5.30
CA SER A 76 -17.09 0.49 -6.47
C SER A 76 -17.89 1.73 -6.87
N HIS A 77 -17.20 2.84 -7.11
CA HIS A 77 -17.81 4.03 -7.70
C HIS A 77 -17.35 4.10 -9.16
N TRP A 78 -18.26 3.79 -10.09
CA TRP A 78 -17.98 3.62 -11.51
C TRP A 78 -18.89 4.53 -12.34
N GLY A 79 -18.30 5.51 -13.04
CA GLY A 79 -19.05 6.56 -13.73
C GLY A 79 -19.94 7.34 -12.76
N ASP A 80 -21.25 7.32 -13.00
CA ASP A 80 -22.26 7.93 -12.13
C ASP A 80 -22.92 6.91 -11.18
N ASP A 81 -22.44 5.66 -11.16
CA ASP A 81 -23.07 4.57 -10.42
C ASP A 81 -22.21 4.10 -9.24
N LEU A 82 -22.87 3.68 -8.16
CA LEU A 82 -22.27 3.00 -7.04
C LEU A 82 -22.70 1.53 -7.05
N TYR A 83 -21.73 0.64 -7.17
CA TYR A 83 -21.91 -0.80 -6.97
C TYR A 83 -21.43 -1.16 -5.55
N PHE A 84 -22.19 -1.93 -4.78
CA PHE A 84 -21.80 -2.29 -3.42
C PHE A 84 -22.45 -3.59 -2.93
N SER A 85 -21.92 -4.14 -1.84
CA SER A 85 -22.48 -5.27 -1.08
C SER A 85 -22.48 -4.92 0.40
N THR A 86 -23.46 -5.33 1.19
CA THR A 86 -23.45 -5.04 2.64
C THR A 86 -22.33 -5.83 3.35
N PRO A 87 -21.84 -5.38 4.53
CA PRO A 87 -20.78 -6.08 5.28
C PRO A 87 -21.11 -7.53 5.63
N ASP A 88 -22.39 -7.84 5.85
CA ASP A 88 -22.90 -9.16 6.20
C ASP A 88 -23.60 -9.89 5.04
N ASN A 89 -23.49 -9.34 3.82
CA ASN A 89 -24.15 -9.85 2.60
C ASN A 89 -25.68 -9.94 2.66
N SER A 90 -26.32 -9.30 3.64
CA SER A 90 -27.77 -9.13 3.66
C SER A 90 -28.24 -8.17 2.56
N SER A 91 -29.52 -8.23 2.22
CA SER A 91 -30.11 -7.32 1.24
C SER A 91 -30.28 -5.90 1.84
N PRO A 92 -29.69 -4.84 1.25
CA PRO A 92 -29.77 -3.47 1.74
C PRO A 92 -31.19 -2.89 1.64
N ILE A 93 -32.07 -3.52 0.87
CA ILE A 93 -33.48 -3.12 0.72
C ILE A 93 -34.33 -3.66 1.87
N THR A 94 -33.99 -4.84 2.40
CA THR A 94 -34.84 -5.58 3.34
C THR A 94 -34.26 -5.69 4.74
N ASN A 95 -32.99 -5.36 4.95
CA ASN A 95 -32.34 -5.46 6.25
C ASN A 95 -32.68 -4.30 7.21
N GLY A 96 -33.40 -3.28 6.73
CA GLY A 96 -33.86 -2.14 7.53
C GLY A 96 -32.79 -1.09 7.83
N ARG A 97 -31.61 -1.18 7.21
CA ARG A 97 -30.49 -0.26 7.39
C ARG A 97 -30.53 0.86 6.36
N LYS A 98 -29.86 1.98 6.66
CA LYS A 98 -29.74 3.14 5.76
C LYS A 98 -28.35 3.25 5.20
N TYR A 99 -28.23 3.59 3.92
CA TYR A 99 -26.95 3.71 3.25
C TYR A 99 -26.70 5.14 2.82
N TYR A 100 -25.47 5.63 2.99
CA TYR A 100 -25.10 6.99 2.62
C TYR A 100 -23.77 7.01 1.88
N VAL A 101 -23.53 8.04 1.10
CA VAL A 101 -22.21 8.33 0.54
C VAL A 101 -21.73 9.71 0.92
N ALA A 102 -20.48 9.84 1.35
CA ALA A 102 -19.81 11.13 1.47
C ALA A 102 -18.87 11.28 0.27
N ALA A 103 -19.09 12.31 -0.55
CA ALA A 103 -18.29 12.53 -1.75
C ALA A 103 -18.02 14.03 -1.99
N PRO A 104 -16.89 14.38 -2.63
CA PRO A 104 -16.64 15.73 -3.09
C PRO A 104 -17.59 16.09 -4.26
N MET A 105 -18.02 17.35 -4.30
CA MET A 105 -18.90 17.86 -5.37
C MET A 105 -18.14 18.39 -6.59
N LYS A 106 -18.78 18.37 -7.77
CA LYS A 106 -18.33 19.02 -8.99
C LYS A 106 -18.29 20.56 -8.79
N GLY A 107 -17.10 21.12 -8.58
CA GLY A 107 -16.87 22.58 -8.42
C GLY A 107 -15.39 22.94 -8.27
N LYS A 108 -14.92 23.90 -9.10
CA LYS A 108 -13.52 24.34 -9.36
C LYS A 108 -12.41 23.34 -8.98
N SER A 109 -12.00 22.62 -10.01
CA SER A 109 -10.77 21.82 -10.14
C SER A 109 -9.70 22.13 -9.09
N ALA A 110 -9.30 21.10 -8.34
CA ALA A 110 -8.08 21.06 -7.53
C ALA A 110 -6.80 21.03 -8.40
N LYS A 111 -6.75 21.82 -9.49
CA LYS A 111 -5.59 21.92 -10.38
C LYS A 111 -4.45 22.79 -9.83
N ASP A 112 -4.60 23.33 -8.62
CA ASP A 112 -3.54 24.07 -7.91
C ASP A 112 -3.21 23.51 -6.51
N ALA A 113 -3.65 22.29 -6.15
CA ALA A 113 -3.34 21.69 -4.84
C ALA A 113 -1.91 21.10 -4.76
N LYS A 114 -0.96 21.60 -5.55
CA LYS A 114 0.47 21.37 -5.28
C LYS A 114 0.91 22.36 -4.19
N ARG A 115 1.37 21.79 -3.06
CA ARG A 115 1.92 22.45 -1.85
C ARG A 115 0.90 23.00 -0.85
N ILE A 116 0.11 22.13 -0.22
CA ILE A 116 -0.45 22.41 1.12
C ILE A 116 -0.38 21.16 2.01
N SER A 117 0.82 20.61 2.18
CA SER A 117 1.20 20.03 3.46
C SER A 117 2.58 20.59 3.78
N GLY A 118 2.76 21.16 4.97
CA GLY A 118 4.07 21.65 5.42
C GLY A 118 5.06 20.52 5.72
N ASN A 119 4.76 19.28 5.28
CA ASN A 119 5.52 18.08 5.57
C ASN A 119 6.28 17.66 4.31
N THR A 120 7.60 17.68 4.39
CA THR A 120 8.48 17.11 3.37
C THR A 120 8.47 15.58 3.51
N PRO A 121 8.24 14.81 2.41
CA PRO A 121 8.38 13.36 2.40
C PRO A 121 9.67 12.89 3.07
N VAL A 122 9.62 11.77 3.79
CA VAL A 122 10.76 11.26 4.57
C VAL A 122 11.97 11.04 3.68
N ASN A 123 11.77 10.55 2.46
CA ASN A 123 12.83 10.25 1.50
C ASN A 123 13.63 11.49 1.03
N TYR A 124 13.08 12.69 1.17
CA TYR A 124 13.76 13.93 0.78
C TYR A 124 14.52 14.57 1.95
N ASN A 125 14.46 13.97 3.15
CA ASN A 125 15.08 14.53 4.33
C ASN A 125 16.45 13.90 4.61
N TRP A 126 17.50 14.71 4.53
CA TRP A 126 18.88 14.30 4.76
C TRP A 126 19.38 14.76 6.14
N TYR A 127 19.13 13.99 7.20
CA TYR A 127 19.37 14.44 8.59
C TYR A 127 20.72 14.03 9.21
N SER A 128 21.39 12.97 8.75
CA SER A 128 22.75 12.62 9.22
C SER A 128 23.54 11.80 8.19
N PHE A 129 24.84 12.08 8.09
CA PHE A 129 25.81 11.39 7.25
C PHE A 129 27.02 10.87 8.05
N ASP A 130 26.86 10.72 9.37
CA ASP A 130 27.91 10.17 10.21
C ASP A 130 28.16 8.69 9.89
N GLU A 131 29.38 8.22 10.16
CA GLU A 131 29.81 6.86 9.82
C GLU A 131 28.97 5.80 10.54
N SER A 132 28.53 6.06 11.79
CA SER A 132 27.74 5.10 12.54
C SER A 132 26.36 4.87 11.92
N LYS A 133 25.70 5.93 11.44
CA LYS A 133 24.43 5.84 10.72
C LYS A 133 24.58 5.10 9.40
N VAL A 134 25.65 5.36 8.66
CA VAL A 134 25.95 4.65 7.40
C VAL A 134 26.14 3.16 7.64
N THR A 135 26.88 2.76 8.68
CA THR A 135 27.05 1.35 9.03
C THR A 135 25.73 0.70 9.40
N LEU A 136 24.91 1.35 10.24
CA LEU A 136 23.59 0.84 10.62
C LEU A 136 22.67 0.65 9.41
N ASP A 137 22.68 1.60 8.46
CA ASP A 137 21.89 1.50 7.23
C ASP A 137 22.39 0.39 6.31
N ALA A 138 23.71 0.19 6.23
CA ALA A 138 24.31 -0.89 5.46
C ALA A 138 23.94 -2.26 6.03
N GLU A 139 24.07 -2.43 7.35
CA GLU A 139 23.67 -3.65 8.07
C GLU A 139 22.18 -3.93 7.88
N TYR A 140 21.33 -2.90 7.98
CA TYR A 140 19.90 -3.01 7.76
C TYR A 140 19.58 -3.47 6.34
N ALA A 141 20.15 -2.82 5.32
CA ALA A 141 19.91 -3.19 3.92
C ALA A 141 20.36 -4.62 3.59
N VAL A 142 21.51 -5.04 4.12
CA VAL A 142 21.99 -6.41 3.98
C VAL A 142 21.03 -7.39 4.66
N ASN A 143 20.58 -7.11 5.88
CA ASN A 143 19.63 -7.96 6.58
C ASN A 143 18.31 -8.10 5.79
N ILE A 144 17.77 -7.01 5.26
CA ILE A 144 16.57 -7.06 4.40
C ILE A 144 16.82 -7.90 3.15
N ALA A 145 17.96 -7.74 2.48
CA ALA A 145 18.30 -8.55 1.30
C ALA A 145 18.36 -10.06 1.62
N PHE A 146 18.95 -10.44 2.77
CA PHE A 146 18.98 -11.83 3.21
C PHE A 146 17.59 -12.36 3.62
N ASN A 147 16.73 -11.52 4.20
CA ASN A 147 15.34 -11.90 4.48
C ASN A 147 14.58 -12.21 3.18
N TYR A 148 14.77 -11.41 2.13
CA TYR A 148 14.24 -11.74 0.80
C TYR A 148 14.84 -13.02 0.26
N LEU A 149 16.16 -13.19 0.33
CA LEU A 149 16.83 -14.40 -0.15
C LEU A 149 16.28 -15.68 0.49
N ASN A 150 15.96 -15.64 1.78
CA ASN A 150 15.35 -16.75 2.52
C ASN A 150 13.92 -17.07 2.07
N ALA A 151 13.18 -16.08 1.56
CA ALA A 151 11.83 -16.26 1.04
C ALA A 151 11.82 -16.64 -0.45
N ILE A 152 12.90 -16.39 -1.19
CA ILE A 152 13.04 -16.76 -2.61
C ILE A 152 13.28 -18.27 -2.74
N PRO A 153 12.44 -19.01 -3.52
CA PRO A 153 12.67 -20.42 -3.80
C PRO A 153 14.05 -20.64 -4.43
N SER A 154 14.81 -21.62 -3.95
CA SER A 154 16.16 -21.92 -4.45
C SER A 154 17.19 -20.77 -4.32
N GLY A 155 16.89 -19.72 -3.55
CA GLY A 155 17.79 -18.63 -3.19
C GLY A 155 18.45 -17.96 -4.41
N LYS A 156 19.79 -17.74 -4.33
CA LYS A 156 20.56 -17.02 -5.38
C LYS A 156 20.42 -17.64 -6.77
N SER A 157 20.19 -18.95 -6.86
CA SER A 157 20.03 -19.63 -8.15
C SER A 157 18.78 -19.17 -8.90
N PHE A 158 17.72 -18.80 -8.18
CA PHE A 158 16.50 -18.26 -8.78
C PHE A 158 16.65 -16.79 -9.18
N ILE A 159 17.44 -16.01 -8.43
CA ILE A 159 17.75 -14.59 -8.73
C ILE A 159 18.54 -14.45 -10.04
N LYS A 160 19.42 -15.42 -10.33
CA LYS A 160 20.34 -15.35 -11.47
C LYS A 160 19.61 -15.13 -12.80
N GLY A 161 19.97 -14.05 -13.49
CA GLY A 161 19.42 -13.69 -14.80
C GLY A 161 18.00 -13.08 -14.76
N LYS A 162 17.45 -12.83 -13.57
CA LYS A 162 16.09 -12.28 -13.40
C LYS A 162 16.04 -10.77 -13.45
N SER A 163 14.89 -10.25 -13.83
CA SER A 163 14.51 -8.85 -13.69
C SER A 163 13.76 -8.64 -12.37
N ILE A 164 14.18 -7.64 -11.60
CA ILE A 164 13.65 -7.41 -10.25
C ILE A 164 13.18 -5.97 -10.11
N LEU A 165 12.00 -5.80 -9.52
CA LEU A 165 11.47 -4.51 -9.08
C LEU A 165 11.48 -4.45 -7.56
N GLU A 166 12.13 -3.45 -7.00
CA GLU A 166 11.98 -3.07 -5.58
C GLU A 166 11.08 -1.83 -5.49
N LEU A 167 9.95 -1.99 -4.80
CA LEU A 167 9.01 -0.92 -4.50
C LEU A 167 9.39 -0.29 -3.17
N GLY A 168 9.37 1.04 -3.12
CA GLY A 168 9.65 1.81 -1.93
C GLY A 168 11.01 1.50 -1.30
N PRO A 169 12.13 1.67 -2.03
CA PRO A 169 13.47 1.39 -1.50
C PRO A 169 13.88 2.38 -0.38
N GLY A 170 13.10 3.43 -0.16
CA GLY A 170 13.43 4.51 0.77
C GLY A 170 14.60 5.35 0.28
N ILE A 171 15.41 5.84 1.22
CA ILE A 171 16.54 6.74 0.91
C ILE A 171 17.76 6.04 0.30
N ASN A 172 17.79 4.70 0.24
CA ASN A 172 18.93 3.99 -0.32
C ASN A 172 18.53 2.77 -1.13
N PHE A 173 19.17 2.58 -2.29
CA PHE A 173 18.84 1.47 -3.20
C PHE A 173 19.72 0.23 -2.97
N ALA A 174 20.22 0.05 -1.75
CA ALA A 174 21.23 -0.97 -1.46
C ALA A 174 20.70 -2.40 -1.67
N THR A 175 19.44 -2.67 -1.29
CA THR A 175 18.84 -4.00 -1.42
C THR A 175 18.68 -4.41 -2.88
N ALA A 176 18.14 -3.55 -3.76
CA ALA A 176 18.18 -3.77 -5.21
C ALA A 176 19.61 -4.03 -5.73
N LEU A 177 20.61 -3.24 -5.32
CA LEU A 177 21.99 -3.44 -5.77
C LEU A 177 22.59 -4.77 -5.27
N ILE A 178 22.24 -5.24 -4.07
CA ILE A 178 22.63 -6.57 -3.58
C ILE A 178 22.04 -7.66 -4.49
N MET A 179 20.81 -7.50 -4.99
CA MET A 179 20.24 -8.47 -5.94
C MET A 179 21.04 -8.55 -7.25
N ARG A 180 21.59 -7.41 -7.74
CA ARG A 180 22.55 -7.41 -8.86
C ARG A 180 23.83 -8.18 -8.50
N SER A 181 24.35 -8.00 -7.28
CA SER A 181 25.52 -8.74 -6.79
C SER A 181 25.28 -10.26 -6.71
N TRP A 182 24.04 -10.69 -6.56
CA TRP A 182 23.61 -12.10 -6.62
C TRP A 182 23.24 -12.59 -8.03
N GLY A 183 23.51 -11.78 -9.05
CA GLY A 183 23.41 -12.18 -10.45
C GLY A 183 22.09 -11.85 -11.12
N ALA A 184 21.23 -10.99 -10.53
CA ALA A 184 20.08 -10.43 -11.24
C ALA A 184 20.54 -9.73 -12.53
N ARG A 185 19.79 -9.93 -13.63
CA ARG A 185 20.08 -9.30 -14.93
C ARG A 185 19.88 -7.80 -14.86
N SER A 186 18.81 -7.36 -14.21
CA SER A 186 18.43 -5.96 -14.10
C SER A 186 17.65 -5.73 -12.81
N VAL A 187 17.81 -4.53 -12.25
CA VAL A 187 17.03 -4.08 -11.10
C VAL A 187 16.41 -2.74 -11.39
N THR A 188 15.18 -2.56 -10.96
CA THR A 188 14.42 -1.32 -11.04
C THR A 188 13.95 -0.97 -9.65
N VAL A 189 14.03 0.30 -9.27
CA VAL A 189 13.40 0.80 -8.06
C VAL A 189 12.27 1.75 -8.43
N ALA A 190 11.17 1.68 -7.69
CA ALA A 190 10.05 2.58 -7.87
C ALA A 190 9.52 3.14 -6.55
N ASP A 191 9.30 4.45 -6.49
CA ASP A 191 8.74 5.14 -5.33
C ASP A 191 7.98 6.40 -5.78
N ARG A 192 6.94 6.79 -5.03
CA ARG A 192 6.25 8.08 -5.21
C ARG A 192 7.18 9.26 -4.92
N PHE A 193 8.09 9.09 -3.97
CA PHE A 193 9.04 10.09 -3.50
C PHE A 193 10.46 9.52 -3.61
N LEU A 194 10.89 9.24 -4.85
CA LEU A 194 12.16 8.57 -5.08
C LEU A 194 13.35 9.44 -4.66
N ALA A 195 14.25 8.90 -3.85
CA ALA A 195 15.39 9.65 -3.33
C ALA A 195 16.45 9.93 -4.41
N ASP A 196 17.00 11.15 -4.40
CA ASP A 196 18.14 11.52 -5.25
C ASP A 196 19.45 10.90 -4.76
N PHE A 197 20.41 10.71 -5.69
CA PHE A 197 21.76 10.30 -5.32
C PHE A 197 22.48 11.41 -4.52
N ASN A 198 22.66 11.18 -3.23
CA ASN A 198 23.47 12.00 -2.35
C ASN A 198 24.96 11.58 -2.34
N GLU A 199 25.85 12.46 -2.83
CA GLU A 199 27.30 12.24 -2.93
C GLU A 199 28.01 12.06 -1.57
N ASN A 200 27.43 12.53 -0.47
CA ASN A 200 28.01 12.43 0.87
C ASN A 200 27.62 11.16 1.63
N TYR A 201 26.58 10.46 1.15
CA TYR A 201 25.96 9.32 1.81
C TYR A 201 26.16 8.02 1.02
N HIS A 202 25.62 7.96 -0.20
CA HIS A 202 25.55 6.73 -0.98
C HIS A 202 26.93 6.11 -1.29
N PRO A 203 27.98 6.88 -1.64
CA PRO A 203 29.29 6.29 -1.84
C PRO A 203 29.87 5.59 -0.61
N LYS A 204 29.57 6.09 0.60
CA LYS A 204 30.02 5.47 1.85
C LYS A 204 29.19 4.22 2.12
N LEU A 205 27.86 4.35 2.02
CA LEU A 205 26.92 3.26 2.20
C LEU A 205 27.23 2.07 1.30
N TYR A 206 27.38 2.26 -0.01
CA TYR A 206 27.57 1.15 -0.94
C TYR A 206 28.93 0.47 -0.81
N ARG A 207 29.97 1.20 -0.39
CA ARG A 207 31.25 0.57 -0.02
C ARG A 207 31.11 -0.27 1.24
N GLU A 208 30.36 0.20 2.23
CA GLU A 208 30.14 -0.55 3.45
C GLU A 208 29.27 -1.78 3.23
N VAL A 209 28.20 -1.67 2.44
CA VAL A 209 27.40 -2.82 1.99
C VAL A 209 28.27 -3.84 1.25
N ALA A 210 29.17 -3.39 0.36
CA ALA A 210 30.10 -4.28 -0.33
C ALA A 210 31.06 -5.00 0.64
N ASN A 211 31.57 -4.31 1.66
CA ASN A 211 32.44 -4.89 2.69
C ASN A 211 31.71 -5.97 3.50
N ILE A 212 30.50 -5.65 3.97
CA ILE A 212 29.67 -6.59 4.74
C ILE A 212 29.31 -7.80 3.86
N LEU A 213 28.85 -7.57 2.63
CA LEU A 213 28.43 -8.64 1.73
C LEU A 213 29.59 -9.55 1.34
N THR A 214 30.78 -9.01 1.07
CA THR A 214 31.99 -9.82 0.79
C THR A 214 32.35 -10.73 1.96
N THR A 215 32.11 -10.27 3.19
CA THR A 215 32.39 -11.03 4.41
C THR A 215 31.39 -12.17 4.60
N LEU A 216 30.10 -11.91 4.35
CA LEU A 216 29.02 -12.87 4.55
C LEU A 216 28.86 -13.86 3.38
N ASP A 217 29.18 -13.42 2.16
CA ASP A 217 28.99 -14.16 0.91
C ASP A 217 30.08 -13.80 -0.10
N SER A 218 31.23 -14.46 0.01
CA SER A 218 32.42 -14.20 -0.80
C SER A 218 32.27 -14.48 -2.30
N GLU A 219 31.17 -15.12 -2.71
CA GLU A 219 30.85 -15.37 -4.12
C GLU A 219 30.06 -14.23 -4.77
N SER A 220 29.61 -13.24 -3.99
CA SER A 220 28.85 -12.09 -4.51
C SER A 220 29.71 -11.17 -5.38
N ASP A 221 29.18 -10.75 -6.53
CA ASP A 221 29.82 -9.75 -7.38
C ASP A 221 29.49 -8.33 -6.90
N VAL A 222 30.30 -7.81 -5.98
CA VAL A 222 30.09 -6.47 -5.42
C VAL A 222 30.47 -5.32 -6.36
N SER A 223 30.92 -5.60 -7.60
CA SER A 223 31.37 -4.56 -8.53
C SER A 223 30.29 -3.52 -8.82
N ILE A 224 29.02 -3.93 -8.86
CA ILE A 224 27.87 -3.06 -9.07
C ILE A 224 27.71 -2.02 -7.96
N LEU A 225 27.88 -2.43 -6.70
CA LEU A 225 27.84 -1.53 -5.53
C LEU A 225 28.97 -0.50 -5.62
N LEU A 226 30.18 -0.94 -5.98
CA LEU A 226 31.34 -0.06 -6.11
C LEU A 226 31.22 0.90 -7.30
N GLU A 227 30.63 0.47 -8.41
CA GLU A 227 30.39 1.31 -9.58
C GLU A 227 29.35 2.39 -9.29
N CYS A 228 28.25 2.04 -8.60
CA CYS A 228 27.27 3.01 -8.09
C CYS A 228 27.90 3.97 -7.06
N ALA A 229 28.76 3.47 -6.17
CA ALA A 229 29.46 4.30 -5.19
C ALA A 229 30.38 5.34 -5.84
N LYS A 230 30.94 5.01 -7.01
CA LYS A 230 31.89 5.86 -7.72
C LYS A 230 31.21 6.83 -8.68
N ASN A 231 30.18 6.39 -9.39
CA ASN A 231 29.64 7.13 -10.53
C ASN A 231 28.16 7.52 -10.38
N GLY A 232 27.55 7.24 -9.23
CA GLY A 232 26.12 7.46 -9.03
C GLY A 232 25.26 6.42 -9.76
N TYR A 233 23.97 6.73 -9.89
CA TYR A 233 23.03 5.88 -10.61
C TYR A 233 23.13 6.14 -12.11
N LYS A 234 23.35 5.07 -12.86
CA LYS A 234 23.24 5.05 -14.32
C LYS A 234 22.27 3.94 -14.72
N GLU A 235 21.60 4.13 -15.85
CA GLU A 235 20.55 3.22 -16.33
C GLU A 235 21.06 1.77 -16.49
N GLU A 236 22.32 1.57 -16.91
CA GLU A 236 22.90 0.24 -17.00
C GLU A 236 23.09 -0.48 -15.64
N LEU A 237 23.15 0.29 -14.56
CA LEU A 237 23.36 -0.20 -13.19
C LEU A 237 22.01 -0.44 -12.49
N ILE A 238 21.11 0.54 -12.58
CA ILE A 238 19.81 0.54 -11.91
C ILE A 238 18.83 1.46 -12.64
N ASN A 239 17.61 0.96 -12.88
CA ASN A 239 16.52 1.75 -13.44
C ASN A 239 15.75 2.45 -12.33
N LEU A 240 15.41 3.71 -12.54
CA LEU A 240 14.75 4.58 -11.55
C LEU A 240 13.38 5.01 -12.06
N LEU A 241 12.32 4.71 -11.30
CA LEU A 241 10.95 5.11 -11.62
C LEU A 241 10.37 5.93 -10.46
N GLU A 242 10.32 7.25 -10.61
CA GLU A 242 9.59 8.10 -9.65
C GLU A 242 8.09 8.05 -9.95
N SER A 243 7.46 6.95 -9.53
CA SER A 243 6.04 6.69 -9.69
C SER A 243 5.55 5.78 -8.57
N PRO A 244 4.35 6.03 -8.00
CA PRO A 244 3.73 5.10 -7.07
C PRO A 244 3.35 3.78 -7.77
N LEU A 245 3.27 2.68 -7.01
CA LEU A 245 2.84 1.38 -7.53
C LEU A 245 1.50 1.46 -8.25
N GLU A 246 0.56 2.27 -7.75
CA GLU A 246 -0.77 2.42 -8.36
C GLU A 246 -0.76 2.97 -9.80
N GLU A 247 0.37 3.51 -10.27
CA GLU A 247 0.49 4.16 -11.58
C GLU A 247 1.52 3.46 -12.50
N LEU A 248 2.10 2.34 -12.07
CA LEU A 248 3.12 1.61 -12.84
C LEU A 248 2.55 0.78 -14.01
N GLN A 249 1.24 0.78 -14.25
CA GLN A 249 0.63 -0.06 -15.31
C GLN A 249 1.10 0.30 -16.73
N GLU A 250 1.59 1.53 -16.92
CA GLU A 250 2.03 2.07 -18.21
C GLU A 250 3.45 1.65 -18.60
N ILE A 251 4.19 0.96 -17.72
CA ILE A 251 5.55 0.52 -18.05
C ILE A 251 5.52 -0.73 -18.94
N GLU A 252 6.38 -0.76 -19.96
CA GLU A 252 6.49 -1.92 -20.84
C GLU A 252 7.20 -3.10 -20.17
N GLN A 253 8.12 -2.81 -19.24
CA GLN A 253 8.93 -3.83 -18.57
C GLN A 253 8.09 -4.65 -17.58
N LYS A 254 8.22 -5.98 -17.67
CA LYS A 254 7.71 -6.90 -16.66
C LYS A 254 8.83 -7.48 -15.80
N PHE A 255 8.47 -7.96 -14.61
CA PHE A 255 9.42 -8.41 -13.60
C PHE A 255 9.21 -9.87 -13.21
N ASP A 256 10.32 -10.58 -13.05
CA ASP A 256 10.34 -11.95 -12.54
C ASP A 256 10.19 -12.00 -11.00
N ILE A 257 10.65 -10.95 -10.32
CA ILE A 257 10.61 -10.81 -8.85
C ILE A 257 10.19 -9.38 -8.49
N THR A 258 9.22 -9.24 -7.58
CA THR A 258 8.87 -7.96 -6.98
C THR A 258 9.15 -7.98 -5.48
N LEU A 259 9.75 -6.93 -4.95
CA LEU A 259 10.16 -6.81 -3.56
C LEU A 259 9.56 -5.53 -2.96
N SER A 260 9.17 -5.56 -1.69
CA SER A 260 8.90 -4.33 -0.93
C SER A 260 9.08 -4.57 0.57
N ASN A 261 9.51 -3.54 1.29
CA ASN A 261 9.61 -3.56 2.74
C ASN A 261 8.94 -2.32 3.31
N ALA A 262 7.82 -2.52 3.99
CA ALA A 262 6.99 -1.47 4.55
C ALA A 262 6.47 -0.47 3.50
N VAL A 263 5.71 -0.96 2.52
CA VAL A 263 5.14 -0.15 1.43
C VAL A 263 3.63 -0.25 1.35
N PHE A 264 3.08 -1.47 1.45
CA PHE A 264 1.65 -1.72 1.24
C PHE A 264 0.74 -0.99 2.22
N GLU A 265 1.24 -0.72 3.42
CA GLU A 265 0.59 0.08 4.45
C GLU A 265 0.55 1.57 4.11
N HIS A 266 1.40 2.08 3.22
CA HIS A 266 1.41 3.49 2.84
C HIS A 266 0.64 3.76 1.54
N LEU A 267 0.19 2.71 0.86
CA LEU A 267 -0.56 2.84 -0.38
C LEU A 267 -1.93 3.45 -0.13
N TYR A 268 -2.31 4.36 -1.02
CA TYR A 268 -3.62 5.03 -0.98
C TYR A 268 -4.72 4.12 -1.50
N ASN A 269 -4.39 3.27 -2.48
CA ASN A 269 -5.35 2.30 -3.03
C ASN A 269 -4.68 0.92 -3.19
N PRO A 270 -4.63 0.13 -2.11
CA PRO A 270 -4.07 -1.23 -2.15
C PRO A 270 -4.73 -2.14 -3.19
N ARG A 271 -6.00 -1.93 -3.57
CA ARG A 271 -6.64 -2.74 -4.63
C ARG A 271 -6.05 -2.47 -5.99
N ILE A 272 -5.98 -1.20 -6.39
CA ILE A 272 -5.37 -0.81 -7.67
C ILE A 272 -3.91 -1.24 -7.67
N ALA A 273 -3.19 -0.99 -6.58
CA ALA A 273 -1.82 -1.43 -6.43
C ALA A 273 -1.65 -2.95 -6.63
N SER A 274 -2.48 -3.80 -6.02
CA SER A 274 -2.40 -5.25 -6.23
C SER A 274 -2.65 -5.66 -7.68
N LYS A 275 -3.57 -5.00 -8.40
CA LYS A 275 -3.82 -5.24 -9.82
C LYS A 275 -2.65 -4.80 -10.71
N VAL A 276 -2.11 -3.60 -10.46
CA VAL A 276 -0.96 -3.08 -11.20
C VAL A 276 0.23 -4.00 -10.96
N LEU A 277 0.50 -4.37 -9.70
CA LEU A 277 1.54 -5.34 -9.35
C LEU A 277 1.38 -6.64 -10.16
N TYR A 278 0.17 -7.21 -10.16
CA TYR A 278 -0.10 -8.41 -10.96
C TYR A 278 0.20 -8.16 -12.45
N SER A 279 -0.23 -7.03 -13.03
CA SER A 279 -0.06 -6.73 -14.46
C SER A 279 1.40 -6.62 -14.90
N ILE A 280 2.26 -6.03 -14.05
CA ILE A 280 3.69 -5.79 -14.32
C ILE A 280 4.58 -6.99 -13.96
N MET A 281 4.01 -8.07 -13.42
CA MET A 281 4.73 -9.31 -13.15
C MET A 281 4.69 -10.26 -14.36
N GLU A 282 5.78 -10.99 -14.57
CA GLU A 282 5.83 -12.08 -15.54
C GLU A 282 4.99 -13.29 -15.09
N SER A 283 4.64 -14.18 -16.03
CA SER A 283 3.99 -15.45 -15.65
C SER A 283 4.93 -16.32 -14.82
N GLY A 284 4.47 -16.83 -13.68
CA GLY A 284 5.30 -17.59 -12.74
C GLY A 284 6.25 -16.73 -11.91
N ALA A 285 6.14 -15.40 -11.98
CA ALA A 285 6.89 -14.48 -11.14
C ALA A 285 6.45 -14.59 -9.67
N ILE A 286 7.35 -14.20 -8.77
CA ILE A 286 7.11 -14.17 -7.32
C ILE A 286 7.19 -12.74 -6.79
N GLY A 287 6.35 -12.41 -5.82
CA GLY A 287 6.40 -11.16 -5.08
C GLY A 287 6.65 -11.42 -3.60
N ILE A 288 7.52 -10.64 -2.96
CA ILE A 288 7.86 -10.77 -1.54
C ILE A 288 7.72 -9.40 -0.88
N HIS A 289 6.73 -9.27 -0.02
CA HIS A 289 6.27 -7.97 0.48
C HIS A 289 6.12 -8.01 2.00
N GLN A 290 7.05 -7.40 2.72
CA GLN A 290 6.94 -7.18 4.17
C GLN A 290 6.04 -5.97 4.43
N VAL A 291 5.06 -6.12 5.32
CA VAL A 291 4.05 -5.08 5.61
C VAL A 291 3.96 -4.87 7.11
N ASP A 292 4.01 -3.62 7.55
CA ASP A 292 3.72 -3.17 8.91
C ASP A 292 2.27 -2.67 8.98
N PHE A 293 1.43 -3.38 9.71
CA PHE A 293 0.02 -3.06 9.83
C PHE A 293 -0.27 -2.17 11.05
N ARG A 294 0.74 -1.65 11.73
CA ARG A 294 0.56 -0.84 12.94
C ARG A 294 0.16 0.59 12.61
N ASP A 295 -0.42 1.25 13.60
CA ASP A 295 -0.57 2.71 13.61
C ASP A 295 0.80 3.37 13.85
N HIS A 296 1.34 4.04 12.84
CA HIS A 296 2.67 4.65 12.92
C HIS A 296 2.70 5.96 13.71
N ARG A 297 1.54 6.44 14.20
CA ARG A 297 1.46 7.62 15.06
C ARG A 297 1.90 7.29 16.49
N ASP A 298 1.64 6.06 16.93
CA ASP A 298 2.01 5.55 18.24
C ASP A 298 2.14 4.02 18.20
N PHE A 299 3.37 3.53 18.10
CA PHE A 299 3.65 2.09 18.09
C PHE A 299 3.29 1.38 19.40
N SER A 300 3.07 2.10 20.51
CA SER A 300 2.55 1.50 21.75
C SER A 300 1.05 1.22 21.69
N ARG A 301 0.37 1.80 20.69
CA ARG A 301 -1.07 1.66 20.43
C ARG A 301 -1.30 1.23 18.97
N PRO A 302 -0.81 0.04 18.55
CA PRO A 302 -0.69 -0.34 17.14
C PRO A 302 -2.01 -0.46 16.37
N LEU A 303 -3.17 -0.47 17.04
CA LEU A 303 -4.48 -0.58 16.41
C LEU A 303 -5.35 0.67 16.58
N GLU A 304 -4.83 1.74 17.18
CA GLU A 304 -5.67 2.86 17.65
C GLU A 304 -6.41 3.58 16.52
N PHE A 305 -5.79 3.71 15.35
CA PHE A 305 -6.43 4.23 14.14
C PHE A 305 -7.67 3.45 13.66
N LEU A 306 -7.90 2.21 14.12
CA LEU A 306 -9.07 1.42 13.77
C LEU A 306 -10.31 1.92 14.51
N LEU A 307 -10.16 2.73 15.56
CA LEU A 307 -11.27 3.38 16.27
C LEU A 307 -11.69 4.70 15.63
N ILE A 308 -10.91 5.22 14.68
CA ILE A 308 -11.18 6.49 14.02
C ILE A 308 -12.23 6.25 12.94
N ASP A 309 -13.23 7.14 12.87
CA ASP A 309 -14.23 7.11 11.82
C ASP A 309 -13.58 7.31 10.43
N GLU A 310 -14.26 6.87 9.38
CA GLU A 310 -13.68 6.84 8.03
C GLU A 310 -13.30 8.25 7.52
N ILE A 311 -14.10 9.27 7.82
CA ILE A 311 -13.87 10.62 7.31
C ILE A 311 -12.66 11.23 8.00
N GLU A 312 -12.58 11.11 9.33
CA GLU A 312 -11.43 11.59 10.09
C GLU A 312 -10.16 10.83 9.67
N PHE A 313 -10.25 9.51 9.48
CA PHE A 313 -9.12 8.71 9.05
C PHE A 313 -8.61 9.13 7.67
N VAL A 314 -9.47 9.27 6.66
CA VAL A 314 -9.06 9.67 5.30
C VAL A 314 -8.40 11.05 5.31
N ARG A 315 -8.95 12.01 6.08
CA ARG A 315 -8.34 13.35 6.22
C ARG A 315 -6.96 13.27 6.88
N MET A 316 -6.83 12.47 7.93
CA MET A 316 -5.57 12.28 8.64
C MET A 316 -4.52 11.60 7.75
N PHE A 317 -4.90 10.54 7.04
CA PHE A 317 -4.02 9.79 6.16
C PHE A 317 -3.48 10.67 5.04
N ASP A 318 -4.36 11.44 4.38
CA ASP A 318 -3.97 12.39 3.33
C ASP A 318 -3.07 13.52 3.83
N ALA A 319 -3.43 14.13 4.97
CA ALA A 319 -2.64 15.21 5.58
C ALA A 319 -1.23 14.76 6.00
N ARG A 320 -1.02 13.46 6.20
CA ARG A 320 0.25 12.83 6.55
C ARG A 320 0.93 12.13 5.39
N LEU A 321 0.46 12.29 4.15
CA LEU A 321 1.02 11.63 2.97
C LEU A 321 1.06 10.10 3.07
N GLY A 322 0.12 9.50 3.82
CA GLY A 322 0.07 8.06 4.07
C GLY A 322 1.01 7.53 5.16
N GLU A 323 1.85 8.38 5.76
CA GLU A 323 2.89 7.99 6.73
C GLU A 323 2.34 7.36 8.01
N CYS A 324 1.07 7.59 8.35
CA CYS A 324 0.44 6.97 9.53
C CYS A 324 0.05 5.50 9.34
N GLY A 325 0.20 4.95 8.12
CA GLY A 325 -0.28 3.63 7.75
C GLY A 325 -1.78 3.63 7.44
N ASN A 326 -2.16 2.82 6.45
CA ASN A 326 -3.52 2.53 6.08
C ASN A 326 -4.09 1.45 7.00
N ARG A 327 -5.41 1.29 6.98
CA ARG A 327 -6.09 0.36 7.90
C ARG A 327 -6.34 -1.02 7.30
N VAL A 328 -5.81 -1.32 6.10
CA VAL A 328 -5.92 -2.66 5.50
C VAL A 328 -5.30 -3.68 6.45
N ARG A 329 -6.00 -4.77 6.71
CA ARG A 329 -5.54 -5.87 7.58
C ARG A 329 -5.00 -7.03 6.75
N PRO A 330 -4.21 -7.95 7.35
CA PRO A 330 -3.61 -9.07 6.61
C PRO A 330 -4.61 -9.84 5.73
N TYR A 331 -5.77 -10.20 6.28
CA TYR A 331 -6.80 -10.94 5.54
C TYR A 331 -7.39 -10.15 4.36
N GLN A 332 -7.46 -8.82 4.47
CA GLN A 332 -7.96 -7.96 3.39
C GLN A 332 -6.91 -7.86 2.28
N LEU A 333 -5.63 -7.74 2.63
CA LEU A 333 -4.56 -7.70 1.65
C LEU A 333 -4.41 -9.05 0.91
N GLU A 334 -4.59 -10.16 1.63
CA GLU A 334 -4.66 -11.50 1.02
C GLU A 334 -5.79 -11.59 -0.02
N GLN A 335 -7.00 -11.12 0.34
CA GLN A 335 -8.14 -11.06 -0.58
C GLN A 335 -7.88 -10.15 -1.78
N LEU A 336 -7.16 -9.04 -1.59
CA LEU A 336 -6.78 -8.14 -2.67
C LEU A 336 -5.81 -8.78 -3.66
N PHE A 337 -4.83 -9.55 -3.18
CA PHE A 337 -3.94 -10.29 -4.07
C PHE A 337 -4.70 -11.38 -4.84
N PHE A 338 -5.53 -12.19 -4.18
CA PHE A 338 -6.36 -13.16 -4.91
C PHE A 338 -7.29 -12.48 -5.92
N GLY A 339 -7.90 -11.36 -5.55
CA GLY A 339 -8.77 -10.56 -6.43
C GLY A 339 -8.05 -9.91 -7.61
N ALA A 340 -6.73 -9.69 -7.51
CA ALA A 340 -5.90 -9.22 -8.61
C ALA A 340 -5.51 -10.33 -9.60
N GLY A 341 -5.66 -11.61 -9.22
CA GLY A 341 -5.38 -12.77 -10.07
C GLY A 341 -4.17 -13.60 -9.66
N PHE A 342 -3.53 -13.32 -8.52
CA PHE A 342 -2.43 -14.14 -8.01
C PHE A 342 -2.92 -15.58 -7.72
N SER A 343 -2.18 -16.56 -8.24
CA SER A 343 -2.53 -17.98 -8.11
C SER A 343 -2.20 -18.57 -6.74
N SER A 344 -1.26 -17.97 -6.03
CA SER A 344 -0.90 -18.31 -4.65
C SER A 344 -0.60 -17.05 -3.85
N VAL A 345 -1.10 -17.00 -2.61
CA VAL A 345 -0.80 -15.96 -1.63
C VAL A 345 -0.49 -16.66 -0.32
N LYS A 346 0.71 -16.45 0.22
CA LYS A 346 1.12 -16.94 1.53
C LYS A 346 1.39 -15.75 2.43
N TYR A 347 0.80 -15.76 3.62
CA TYR A 347 1.06 -14.79 4.67
C TYR A 347 1.79 -15.48 5.84
N ASP A 348 2.88 -14.88 6.30
CA ASP A 348 3.60 -15.31 7.50
C ASP A 348 3.66 -14.16 8.51
N SER A 349 2.93 -14.30 9.63
CA SER A 349 2.88 -13.29 10.69
C SER A 349 4.19 -13.29 11.48
N ASN A 350 4.83 -12.14 11.60
CA ASN A 350 6.06 -11.98 12.40
C ASN A 350 5.88 -11.04 13.59
N MET A 351 4.68 -10.45 13.77
CA MET A 351 4.34 -9.67 14.96
C MET A 351 2.84 -9.76 15.26
N ASN A 352 2.51 -9.93 16.54
CA ASN A 352 1.15 -9.85 17.05
C ASN A 352 1.05 -8.74 18.09
N VAL A 353 -0.16 -8.25 18.30
CA VAL A 353 -0.47 -7.28 19.34
C VAL A 353 -0.30 -7.91 20.73
N GLU A 354 0.26 -7.14 21.66
CA GLU A 354 0.39 -7.55 23.07
C GLU A 354 -0.99 -7.86 23.70
N PRO A 355 -1.16 -9.01 24.39
CA PRO A 355 -2.47 -9.47 24.84
C PRO A 355 -3.25 -8.49 25.72
N GLU A 356 -2.57 -7.81 26.66
CA GLU A 356 -3.21 -6.87 27.58
C GLU A 356 -3.79 -5.66 26.83
N TYR A 357 -2.99 -5.04 25.97
CA TYR A 357 -3.46 -3.94 25.12
C TYR A 357 -4.55 -4.42 24.16
N PHE A 358 -4.42 -5.63 23.60
CA PHE A 358 -5.40 -6.14 22.66
C PHE A 358 -6.78 -6.32 23.29
N ASN A 359 -6.86 -6.85 24.52
CA ASN A 359 -8.12 -6.97 25.25
C ASN A 359 -8.75 -5.61 25.59
N ASP A 360 -7.93 -4.64 26.01
CA ASP A 360 -8.38 -3.24 26.22
C ASP A 360 -8.93 -2.64 24.93
N PHE A 361 -8.17 -2.77 23.83
CA PHE A 361 -8.56 -2.29 22.52
C PHE A 361 -9.87 -2.90 22.03
N LEU A 362 -10.04 -4.22 22.10
CA LEU A 362 -11.27 -4.90 21.67
C LEU A 362 -12.48 -4.44 22.49
N SER A 363 -12.29 -4.20 23.79
CA SER A 363 -13.34 -3.65 24.65
C SER A 363 -13.79 -2.28 24.13
N ARG A 364 -12.86 -1.41 23.76
CA ARG A 364 -13.16 -0.07 23.20
C ARG A 364 -13.78 -0.17 21.79
N LEU A 365 -13.22 -1.00 20.91
CA LEU A 365 -13.70 -1.23 19.55
C LEU A 365 -15.15 -1.73 19.53
N SER A 366 -15.56 -2.56 20.50
CA SER A 366 -16.93 -3.06 20.60
C SER A 366 -17.99 -1.96 20.86
N PHE A 367 -17.58 -0.82 21.42
CA PHE A 367 -18.45 0.34 21.62
C PHE A 367 -18.38 1.33 20.46
N GLU A 368 -17.38 1.21 19.59
CA GLU A 368 -17.15 2.15 18.50
C GLU A 368 -17.93 1.73 17.25
N GLN A 369 -19.24 1.97 17.28
CA GLN A 369 -20.14 1.56 16.20
C GLN A 369 -19.78 2.21 14.87
N SER A 370 -19.17 3.40 14.85
CA SER A 370 -18.78 4.09 13.61
C SER A 370 -17.59 3.41 12.90
N SER A 371 -16.83 2.58 13.61
CA SER A 371 -15.71 1.85 13.04
C SER A 371 -16.18 0.63 12.25
N CYS A 372 -15.69 0.54 11.01
CA CYS A 372 -15.91 -0.60 10.13
C CYS A 372 -15.25 -1.91 10.65
N TYR A 373 -14.37 -1.80 11.66
CA TYR A 373 -13.69 -2.93 12.30
C TYR A 373 -14.47 -3.50 13.49
N SER A 374 -15.51 -2.83 13.96
CA SER A 374 -16.30 -3.21 15.16
C SER A 374 -16.90 -4.61 15.10
N ASN A 375 -17.24 -5.09 13.91
CA ASN A 375 -17.84 -6.41 13.68
C ASN A 375 -16.84 -7.46 13.16
N ILE A 376 -15.55 -7.14 13.12
CA ILE A 376 -14.52 -8.07 12.63
C ILE A 376 -14.09 -9.01 13.76
N SER A 377 -13.96 -10.29 13.42
CA SER A 377 -13.43 -11.30 14.36
C SER A 377 -12.08 -10.87 14.93
N PRO A 378 -11.89 -10.89 16.27
CA PRO A 378 -10.63 -10.49 16.90
C PRO A 378 -9.38 -11.15 16.31
N ASP A 379 -9.45 -12.42 15.93
CA ASP A 379 -8.29 -13.13 15.38
C ASP A 379 -7.78 -12.51 14.07
N LYS A 380 -8.64 -11.83 13.31
CA LYS A 380 -8.26 -11.10 12.09
C LYS A 380 -7.56 -9.77 12.35
N LEU A 381 -7.57 -9.28 13.59
CA LEU A 381 -6.94 -8.02 14.01
C LEU A 381 -5.65 -8.22 14.81
N ARG A 382 -5.38 -9.46 15.26
CA ARG A 382 -4.26 -9.78 16.15
C ARG A 382 -2.88 -9.61 15.52
N SER A 383 -2.74 -9.95 14.24
CA SER A 383 -1.47 -9.85 13.52
C SER A 383 -1.27 -8.43 13.02
N VAL A 384 -0.11 -7.84 13.32
CA VAL A 384 0.22 -6.44 13.01
C VAL A 384 1.50 -6.25 12.21
N SER A 385 2.18 -7.34 11.83
CA SER A 385 3.23 -7.31 10.82
C SER A 385 3.42 -8.71 10.27
N GLY A 386 3.76 -8.79 8.99
CA GLY A 386 4.05 -10.08 8.35
C GLY A 386 4.54 -9.96 6.92
N LEU A 387 5.04 -11.08 6.42
CA LEU A 387 5.59 -11.22 5.09
C LEU A 387 4.57 -11.89 4.17
N PHE A 388 4.25 -11.24 3.05
CA PHE A 388 3.51 -11.84 1.96
C PHE A 388 4.47 -12.42 0.93
N VAL A 389 4.17 -13.64 0.47
CA VAL A 389 4.75 -14.23 -0.74
C VAL A 389 3.62 -14.53 -1.71
N VAL A 390 3.64 -13.88 -2.86
CA VAL A 390 2.63 -14.02 -3.92
C VAL A 390 3.22 -14.65 -5.17
N THR A 391 2.45 -15.45 -5.89
CA THR A 391 2.87 -16.04 -7.17
C THR A 391 1.84 -15.72 -8.25
N LYS A 392 2.32 -15.24 -9.40
CA LYS A 392 1.49 -14.99 -10.58
C LYS A 392 1.21 -16.29 -11.34
#